data_AF-A0A266Q830-F1
#
_entry.id   AF-A0A266Q830-F1
#
_cell.length_a   1.000
_cell.length_b   1.000
_cell.length_c   1.000
_cell.angle_alpha   90.00
_cell.angle_beta   90.00
_cell.angle_gamma   90.00
#
_symmetry.space_group_name_H-M   'P 1'
#
loop_
_entity.id
_entity.type
_entity.pdbx_description
1 polymer ?
#
loop_
_entity_poly.entity_id
_entity_poly.type
_entity_poly.pdbx_seq_one_letter_code
_entity_poly.pdbx_strand_id
1 'polypeptide(L)'
;MKLIDYKTYSEERKEHLNFLNTSLGGFALTVSLTCLQMNNAQLAINVCAPFIIALAVIGYKKFPPSIRLLRKLAKKNKQAAELNNHIFSTDYGLKALIPNIFPYICGYGFFIAVLLEPGFMKSMLNS
;
A
#
# COMPACT_ATOMS: atom_id res chain seq x y z
N MET A 1 30.08 6.48 11.19
CA MET A 1 29.63 5.84 9.93
C MET A 1 28.10 5.98 9.86
N LYS A 2 27.56 6.76 8.92
CA LYS A 2 26.09 6.85 8.74
C LYS A 2 25.62 5.52 8.15
N LEU A 3 24.81 4.76 8.90
CA LEU A 3 24.30 3.44 8.50
C LEU A 3 23.34 3.50 7.31
N ILE A 4 22.79 4.69 7.03
CA ILE A 4 21.97 5.04 5.86
C ILE A 4 22.33 6.47 5.44
N ASP A 5 22.36 6.73 4.14
CA ASP A 5 22.21 8.10 3.63
C ASP A 5 20.74 8.52 3.66
N TYR A 6 20.41 9.41 4.58
CA TYR A 6 19.03 9.83 4.83
C TYR A 6 18.42 10.55 3.62
N LYS A 7 19.22 11.23 2.80
CA LYS A 7 18.73 11.94 1.62
C LYS A 7 18.21 10.94 0.58
N THR A 8 19.05 9.97 0.22
CA THR A 8 18.70 8.87 -0.68
C THR A 8 17.49 8.09 -0.15
N TYR A 9 17.49 7.77 1.15
CA TYR A 9 16.35 7.10 1.78
C TYR A 9 15.03 7.89 1.67
N SER A 10 15.07 9.20 1.92
CA SER A 10 13.88 10.04 1.85
C SER A 10 13.30 10.11 0.44
N GLU A 11 14.15 10.16 -0.59
CA GLU A 11 13.74 10.14 -1.99
C GLU A 11 13.10 8.80 -2.36
N GLU A 12 13.75 7.68 -2.03
CA GLU A 12 13.21 6.33 -2.25
C GLU A 12 11.86 6.12 -1.53
N ARG A 13 11.74 6.62 -0.29
CA ARG A 13 10.49 6.57 0.47
C ARG A 13 9.39 7.35 -0.25
N LYS A 14 9.69 8.56 -0.72
CA LYS A 14 8.71 9.40 -1.43
C LYS A 14 8.22 8.73 -2.71
N GLU A 15 9.12 8.15 -3.49
CA GLU A 15 8.75 7.39 -4.69
C GLU A 15 7.88 6.19 -4.37
N HIS A 16 8.21 5.45 -3.32
CA HIS A 16 7.41 4.31 -2.88
C HIS A 16 6.00 4.74 -2.43
N LEU A 17 5.88 5.80 -1.63
CA LEU A 17 4.58 6.34 -1.20
C LEU A 17 3.75 6.84 -2.39
N ASN A 18 4.38 7.54 -3.33
CA ASN A 18 3.72 7.98 -4.57
C ASN A 18 3.21 6.79 -5.38
N PHE A 19 3.98 5.71 -5.49
CA PHE A 19 3.52 4.50 -6.18
C PHE A 19 2.31 3.86 -5.47
N LEU A 20 2.34 3.76 -4.15
CA LEU A 20 1.23 3.23 -3.36
C LEU A 20 -0.05 4.06 -3.57
N ASN A 21 0.05 5.38 -3.53
CA ASN A 21 -1.10 6.27 -3.69
C ASN A 21 -1.63 6.30 -5.12
N THR A 22 -0.76 6.61 -6.08
CA THR A 22 -1.17 6.88 -7.45
C THR A 22 -1.51 5.59 -8.18
N SER A 23 -0.61 4.61 -8.15
CA SER A 23 -0.79 3.39 -8.93
C SER A 23 -1.67 2.37 -8.23
N LEU A 24 -1.48 2.11 -6.93
CA LEU A 24 -2.30 1.13 -6.23
C LEU A 24 -3.62 1.69 -5.74
N GLY A 25 -3.60 2.82 -5.02
CA GLY A 25 -4.81 3.45 -4.49
C GLY A 25 -5.75 3.91 -5.60
N GLY A 26 -5.23 4.68 -6.56
CA GLY A 26 -5.99 5.16 -7.70
C GLY A 26 -6.59 4.04 -8.54
N PHE A 27 -5.83 2.98 -8.81
CA PHE A 27 -6.33 1.85 -9.59
C PHE A 27 -7.38 1.04 -8.82
N ALA A 28 -7.15 0.76 -7.54
CA ALA A 28 -8.13 0.03 -6.72
C ALA A 28 -9.44 0.81 -6.54
N LEU A 29 -9.35 2.12 -6.35
CA LEU A 29 -10.51 2.99 -6.26
C LEU A 29 -11.27 3.05 -7.59
N THR A 30 -10.57 3.27 -8.71
CA THR A 30 -11.18 3.29 -10.04
C THR A 30 -11.86 1.97 -10.37
N VAL A 31 -11.20 0.83 -10.15
CA VAL A 31 -11.78 -0.49 -10.37
C VAL A 31 -13.05 -0.67 -9.55
N SER A 32 -13.00 -0.32 -8.27
CA SER A 32 -14.16 -0.47 -7.39
C SER A 32 -15.33 0.44 -7.81
N LEU A 33 -15.05 1.67 -8.24
CA LEU A 33 -16.06 2.58 -8.80
C LEU A 33 -16.62 2.08 -10.12
N THR A 34 -15.80 1.53 -11.02
CA THR A 34 -16.29 0.94 -12.27
C THR A 34 -17.19 -0.25 -12.00
N CYS A 35 -16.84 -1.09 -11.02
CA CYS A 35 -17.68 -2.23 -10.62
C CYS A 35 -19.05 -1.78 -10.07
N LEU A 36 -19.17 -0.57 -9.53
CA LEU A 36 -20.46 0.02 -9.11
C LEU A 36 -21.43 0.22 -10.28
N GLN A 37 -20.91 0.53 -11.47
CA GLN A 37 -21.73 0.82 -12.66
C GLN A 37 -22.12 -0.45 -13.43
N MET A 38 -21.60 -1.62 -13.04
CA MET A 38 -21.82 -2.87 -13.76
C MET A 38 -22.96 -3.69 -13.13
N ASN A 39 -23.81 -4.27 -13.98
CA ASN A 39 -24.93 -5.14 -13.57
C ASN A 39 -24.48 -6.37 -12.75
N ASN A 40 -23.23 -6.81 -12.91
CA ASN A 40 -22.63 -7.89 -12.14
C ASN A 40 -21.25 -7.47 -11.60
N ALA A 41 -21.27 -6.62 -10.57
CA ALA A 41 -20.09 -6.11 -9.88
C ALA A 41 -19.15 -7.23 -9.39
N GLN A 42 -19.71 -8.36 -8.96
CA GLN A 42 -18.92 -9.48 -8.43
C GLN A 42 -18.01 -10.09 -9.50
N LEU A 43 -18.53 -10.27 -10.71
CA LEU A 43 -17.76 -10.84 -11.80
C LEU A 43 -16.65 -9.88 -12.26
N ALA A 44 -16.94 -8.57 -12.30
CA ALA A 44 -15.96 -7.55 -12.62
C ALA A 44 -14.81 -7.49 -11.60
N ILE A 45 -15.15 -7.53 -10.29
CA ILE A 45 -14.14 -7.53 -9.22
C ILE A 45 -13.29 -8.79 -9.25
N ASN A 46 -13.89 -9.95 -9.44
CA ASN A 46 -13.14 -11.21 -9.51
C ASN A 46 -12.15 -11.24 -10.67
N VAL A 47 -12.50 -10.61 -11.81
CA VAL A 47 -11.59 -10.47 -12.95
C VAL A 47 -10.48 -9.44 -12.67
N CYS A 48 -10.79 -8.36 -11.96
CA CYS A 48 -9.82 -7.32 -11.62
C CYS A 48 -8.91 -7.65 -10.43
N ALA A 49 -9.34 -8.54 -9.53
CA ALA A 49 -8.60 -8.90 -8.31
C ALA A 49 -7.17 -9.39 -8.57
N PRO A 50 -6.90 -10.27 -9.56
CA PRO A 50 -5.53 -10.68 -9.89
C PRO A 50 -4.61 -9.50 -10.26
N PHE A 51 -5.14 -8.49 -10.97
CA PHE A 51 -4.36 -7.30 -11.37
C PHE A 51 -4.04 -6.43 -10.15
N ILE A 52 -5.00 -6.23 -9.26
CA ILE A 52 -4.79 -5.48 -8.01
C ILE A 52 -3.80 -6.20 -7.10
N ILE A 53 -3.91 -7.52 -6.98
CA ILE A 53 -2.96 -8.33 -6.21
C ILE A 53 -1.56 -8.26 -6.83
N ALA A 54 -1.43 -8.38 -8.15
CA ALA A 54 -0.15 -8.28 -8.84
C ALA A 54 0.49 -6.90 -8.61
N LEU A 55 -0.28 -5.82 -8.72
CA LEU A 55 0.18 -4.46 -8.40
C LEU A 55 0.62 -4.35 -6.94
N ALA A 56 -0.13 -4.93 -5.99
CA ALA A 56 0.23 -4.92 -4.57
C ALA A 56 1.55 -5.65 -4.31
N VAL A 57 1.77 -6.79 -4.98
CA VAL A 57 3.04 -7.52 -4.93
C VAL A 57 4.18 -6.70 -5.52
N ILE A 58 3.95 -5.97 -6.63
CA ILE A 58 4.95 -5.07 -7.21
C ILE A 58 5.28 -3.92 -6.24
N GLY A 59 4.27 -3.34 -5.59
CA GLY A 59 4.46 -2.30 -4.56
C GLY A 59 5.30 -2.81 -3.41
N TYR A 60 4.98 -4.00 -2.88
CA TYR A 60 5.79 -4.65 -1.85
C TYR A 60 7.23 -4.95 -2.34
N LYS A 61 7.40 -5.29 -3.63
CA LYS A 61 8.73 -5.49 -4.22
C LYS A 61 9.50 -4.18 -4.43
N LYS A 62 8.83 -3.04 -4.55
CA LYS A 62 9.41 -1.69 -4.65
C LYS A 62 9.77 -1.07 -3.30
N PHE A 63 9.75 -1.84 -2.22
CA PHE A 63 10.28 -1.39 -0.93
C PHE A 63 11.67 -0.75 -1.09
N PRO A 64 11.94 0.43 -0.48
CA PRO A 64 13.19 1.15 -0.63
C PRO A 64 14.40 0.24 -0.43
N PRO A 65 15.32 0.18 -1.40
CA PRO A 65 16.52 -0.65 -1.27
C PRO A 65 17.33 -0.28 -0.03
N SER A 66 17.34 1.00 0.39
CA SER A 66 17.98 1.45 1.63
C SER A 66 17.40 0.76 2.88
N ILE A 67 16.06 0.63 2.97
CA ILE A 67 15.42 -0.10 4.07
C ILE A 67 15.70 -1.60 3.98
N ARG A 68 15.69 -2.18 2.78
CA ARG A 68 16.01 -3.60 2.61
C ARG A 68 17.42 -3.94 3.07
N LEU A 69 18.37 -3.07 2.74
CA LEU A 69 19.76 -3.19 3.20
C LEU A 69 19.84 -3.04 4.72
N LEU A 70 19.18 -2.02 5.30
CA LEU A 70 19.15 -1.84 6.74
C LEU A 70 18.55 -3.04 7.48
N ARG A 71 17.47 -3.64 6.95
CA ARG A 71 16.85 -4.83 7.53
C ARG A 71 17.76 -6.07 7.47
N LYS A 72 18.61 -6.19 6.44
CA LYS A 72 19.64 -7.24 6.37
C LYS A 72 20.76 -6.98 7.38
N LEU A 73 21.19 -5.73 7.52
CA LEU A 73 22.23 -5.32 8.48
C LEU A 73 21.75 -5.47 9.94
N ALA A 74 20.48 -5.19 10.20
CA ALA A 74 19.83 -5.36 11.51
C ALA A 74 19.92 -6.79 12.05
N LYS A 75 19.96 -7.81 11.18
CA LYS A 75 20.12 -9.21 11.60
C LYS A 75 21.50 -9.50 12.21
N LYS A 76 22.50 -8.66 11.92
CA LYS A 76 23.90 -8.88 12.29
C LYS A 76 24.47 -7.80 13.21
N ASN A 77 23.79 -6.65 13.35
CA ASN A 77 24.28 -5.52 14.13
C ASN A 77 23.14 -4.89 14.95
N LYS A 78 23.33 -4.80 16.27
CA LYS A 78 22.36 -4.20 17.22
C LYS A 78 22.05 -2.74 16.89
N GLN A 79 23.04 -1.94 16.50
CA GLN A 79 22.83 -0.53 16.13
C GLN A 79 21.98 -0.39 14.87
N ALA A 80 22.18 -1.28 13.89
CA ALA A 80 21.35 -1.32 12.69
C ALA A 80 19.92 -1.80 12.99
N ALA A 81 19.74 -2.69 13.97
CA ALA A 81 18.43 -3.15 14.41
C ALA A 81 17.64 -2.03 15.10
N GLU A 82 18.28 -1.25 15.96
CA GLU A 82 17.66 -0.12 16.64
C GLU A 82 17.24 0.96 15.65
N LEU A 83 18.10 1.31 14.70
CA LEU A 83 17.77 2.25 13.62
C LEU A 83 16.63 1.73 12.74
N ASN A 84 16.62 0.43 12.42
CA ASN A 84 15.53 -0.17 11.64
C ASN A 84 14.19 -0.07 12.38
N ASN A 85 14.18 -0.36 13.69
CA ASN A 85 12.98 -0.27 14.50
C ASN A 85 12.48 1.17 14.62
N HIS A 86 13.39 2.13 14.78
CA HIS A 86 13.03 3.54 14.81
C HIS A 86 12.36 3.97 13.49
N ILE A 87 13.00 3.73 12.36
CA ILE A 87 12.45 4.05 11.02
C ILE A 87 11.11 3.35 10.77
N PHE A 88 10.99 2.07 11.14
CA PHE A 88 9.71 1.36 11.03
C PHE A 88 8.63 1.91 11.96
N SER A 89 8.98 2.52 13.09
CA SER A 89 7.99 3.13 13.98
C SER A 89 7.57 4.54 13.54
N THR A 90 8.50 5.32 12.97
CA THR A 90 8.29 6.73 12.64
C THR A 90 7.86 6.99 11.20
N ASP A 91 8.35 6.19 10.25
CA ASP A 91 8.25 6.51 8.82
C ASP A 91 7.44 5.48 8.03
N TYR A 92 7.50 4.22 8.46
CA TYR A 92 6.87 3.08 7.78
C TYR A 92 5.86 2.31 8.65
N GLY A 93 5.62 2.79 9.87
CA GLY A 93 4.65 2.19 10.76
C GLY A 93 3.24 2.45 10.27
N LEU A 94 2.29 1.59 10.61
CA LEU A 94 0.87 1.77 10.28
C LEU A 94 0.39 3.19 10.62
N LYS A 95 0.75 3.71 11.79
CA LYS A 95 0.41 5.08 12.23
C LYS A 95 1.05 6.18 11.38
N ALA A 96 2.29 5.99 10.92
CA ALA A 96 3.02 6.94 10.10
C ALA A 96 2.59 6.92 8.63
N LEU A 97 2.11 5.77 8.17
CA LEU A 97 1.64 5.56 6.81
C LEU A 97 0.25 6.16 6.60
N ILE A 98 -0.69 6.00 7.56
CA ILE A 98 -2.07 6.49 7.44
C ILE A 98 -2.21 7.91 6.84
N PRO A 99 -1.52 8.96 7.35
CA PRO A 99 -1.66 10.31 6.79
C PRO A 99 -1.04 10.46 5.40
N ASN A 100 -0.05 9.63 5.07
CA ASN A 100 0.73 9.74 3.83
C ASN A 100 0.18 8.87 2.70
N ILE A 101 -0.67 7.88 2.99
CA ILE A 101 -1.19 6.94 1.99
C ILE A 101 -2.72 6.83 1.96
N PHE A 102 -3.42 7.96 2.12
CA PHE A 102 -4.88 8.00 2.15
C PHE A 102 -5.57 7.35 0.93
N PRO A 103 -5.22 7.70 -0.34
CA PRO A 103 -5.83 7.06 -1.51
C PRO A 103 -5.62 5.55 -1.57
N TYR A 104 -4.45 5.08 -1.12
CA TYR A 104 -4.15 3.66 -1.04
C TYR A 104 -5.06 2.93 -0.05
N ILE A 105 -5.15 3.45 1.18
CA ILE A 105 -5.96 2.83 2.24
C ILE A 105 -7.43 2.82 1.85
N CYS A 106 -7.97 3.94 1.37
CA CYS A 106 -9.36 4.03 0.96
C CYS A 106 -9.63 3.17 -0.26
N GLY A 107 -8.80 3.22 -1.30
CA GLY A 107 -8.98 2.42 -2.52
C GLY A 107 -8.92 0.92 -2.26
N TYR A 108 -7.95 0.46 -1.47
CA TYR A 108 -7.78 -0.96 -1.16
C TYR A 108 -8.80 -1.46 -0.13
N GLY A 109 -9.12 -0.65 0.88
CA GLY A 109 -10.17 -0.97 1.87
C GLY A 109 -11.53 -1.07 1.21
N PHE A 110 -11.86 -0.13 0.32
CA PHE A 110 -13.08 -0.17 -0.47
C PHE A 110 -13.11 -1.40 -1.39
N PHE A 111 -12.01 -1.69 -2.11
CA PHE A 111 -11.91 -2.89 -2.93
C PHE A 111 -12.17 -4.18 -2.14
N ILE A 112 -11.59 -4.33 -0.94
CA ILE A 112 -11.83 -5.49 -0.07
C ILE A 112 -13.30 -5.55 0.37
N ALA A 113 -13.90 -4.41 0.73
CA ALA A 113 -15.29 -4.35 1.15
C ALA A 113 -16.24 -4.84 0.05
N VAL A 114 -16.04 -4.39 -1.19
CA VAL A 114 -16.86 -4.86 -2.31
C VAL A 114 -16.57 -6.34 -2.65
N LEU A 115 -15.34 -6.81 -2.46
CA LEU A 115 -14.99 -8.21 -2.69
C LEU A 115 -15.63 -9.17 -1.66
N LEU A 116 -15.66 -8.79 -0.38
CA LEU A 116 -16.20 -9.63 0.70
C LEU A 116 -17.72 -9.64 0.73
N GLU A 117 -18.35 -8.51 0.41
CA GLU A 117 -19.80 -8.39 0.46
C GLU A 117 -20.31 -7.76 -0.85
N PRO A 118 -20.72 -8.59 -1.82
CA PRO A 118 -21.25 -8.15 -3.12
C PRO A 118 -22.42 -7.16 -2.99
N GLY A 119 -23.15 -7.23 -1.87
CA GLY A 119 -24.30 -6.38 -1.53
C GLY A 119 -23.97 -5.12 -0.73
N PHE A 120 -22.73 -4.96 -0.25
CA PHE A 120 -22.30 -3.83 0.59
C PHE A 120 -22.59 -2.49 -0.07
N MET A 121 -22.38 -2.41 -1.39
CA MET A 121 -22.66 -1.19 -2.15
C MET A 121 -24.15 -0.96 -2.44
N LYS A 122 -24.95 -2.02 -2.61
CA LYS A 122 -26.43 -1.87 -2.71
C LYS A 122 -27.01 -1.37 -1.39
N SER A 123 -26.46 -1.81 -0.26
CA SER A 123 -26.84 -1.34 1.07
C SER A 123 -26.45 0.11 1.33
N MET A 124 -25.33 0.59 0.75
CA MET A 124 -24.88 1.98 0.92
C MET A 124 -25.67 2.99 0.06
N LEU A 125 -26.15 2.58 -1.12
CA LEU A 125 -26.94 3.43 -2.03
C LEU A 125 -28.43 3.51 -1.68
N ASN A 126 -28.95 2.52 -0.93
CA ASN A 126 -30.34 2.48 -0.45
C ASN A 126 -30.49 2.92 1.01
N SER A 127 -29.42 3.40 1.64
CA SER A 127 -29.42 4.06 2.96
C SER A 127 -29.43 5.57 2.80
#